data_AF-A0A936FWF5-F1
#
_entry.id   AF-A0A936FWF5-F1
#
_cell.length_a   1.000
_cell.length_b   1.000
_cell.length_c   1.000
_cell.angle_alpha   90.00
_cell.angle_beta   90.00
_cell.angle_gamma   90.00
#
_symmetry.space_group_name_H-M   'P 1'
#
loop_
_entity.id
_entity.type
_entity.pdbx_description
1 polymer ?
#
loop_
_entity_poly.entity_id
_entity_poly.type
_entity_poly.pdbx_seq_one_letter_code
_entity_poly.pdbx_strand_id
1 'polypeptide(L)'
;MTQMELEKMGSVEEFRSFMTLKNFSKRTIKTYTQIVIQFVNWWKLLEEEPLNMSDDLVRRYLLQRFDNGLDWQTVNSDYSAIQKWFKNV
;
A
#
# COMPACT_ATOMS: atom_id res chain seq x y z
N MET A 1 13.55 -8.23 -12.55
CA MET A 1 12.68 -7.14 -12.08
C MET A 1 12.46 -6.17 -13.22
N THR A 2 11.23 -5.76 -13.50
CA THR A 2 10.86 -4.79 -14.55
C THR A 2 11.03 -3.35 -14.05
N GLN A 3 11.09 -2.37 -14.96
CA GLN A 3 11.21 -0.93 -14.63
C GLN A 3 10.10 -0.46 -13.69
N MET A 4 8.86 -0.89 -13.94
CA MET A 4 7.69 -0.62 -13.10
C MET A 4 7.83 -1.19 -11.67
N GLU A 5 8.51 -2.34 -11.51
CA GLU A 5 8.73 -2.92 -10.18
C GLU A 5 9.72 -2.11 -9.34
N LEU A 6 10.73 -1.53 -9.98
CA LEU A 6 11.73 -0.67 -9.33
C LEU A 6 11.10 0.66 -8.89
N GLU A 7 10.27 1.26 -9.74
CA GLU A 7 9.51 2.48 -9.41
C GLU A 7 8.59 2.27 -8.20
N LYS A 8 7.87 1.15 -8.16
CA LYS A 8 7.02 0.80 -7.01
C LYS A 8 7.85 0.52 -5.74
N MET A 9 9.03 -0.07 -5.83
CA MET A 9 9.91 -0.23 -4.65
C MET A 9 10.49 1.11 -4.17
N GLY A 10 10.87 2.02 -5.08
CA GLY A 10 11.26 3.38 -4.75
C GLY A 10 10.18 4.12 -3.96
N SER A 11 8.92 4.01 -4.40
CA SER A 11 7.78 4.64 -3.73
C SER A 11 7.52 4.17 -2.28
N VAL A 12 7.92 2.94 -1.93
CA VAL A 12 7.78 2.42 -0.55
C VAL A 12 8.79 3.07 0.39
N GLU A 13 10.03 3.25 -0.06
CA GLU A 13 11.08 3.91 0.72
C GLU A 13 10.82 5.42 0.84
N GLU A 14 10.26 6.04 -0.19
CA GLU A 14 9.77 7.42 -0.12
C GLU A 14 8.67 7.56 0.94
N PHE A 15 7.74 6.61 1.01
CA PHE A 15 6.70 6.63 2.04
C PHE A 15 7.26 6.47 3.45
N ARG A 16 8.22 5.57 3.62
CA ARG A 16 8.94 5.37 4.88
C ARG A 16 9.67 6.65 5.29
N SER A 17 10.32 7.32 4.35
CA SER A 17 11.01 8.59 4.55
C SER A 17 10.04 9.70 4.94
N PHE A 18 8.92 9.82 4.24
CA PHE A 18 7.84 10.75 4.56
C PHE A 18 7.35 10.58 6.01
N MET A 19 7.02 9.35 6.42
CA MET A 19 6.53 9.09 7.79
C MET A 19 7.61 9.40 8.84
N THR A 20 8.88 9.12 8.53
CA THR A 20 10.02 9.45 9.39
C THR A 20 10.12 10.97 9.59
N LEU A 21 10.05 11.74 8.50
CA LEU A 21 10.09 13.21 8.53
C LEU A 21 8.89 13.83 9.25
N LYS A 22 7.74 13.16 9.24
CA LYS A 22 6.55 13.56 10.00
C LYS A 22 6.52 13.04 11.44
N ASN A 23 7.62 12.46 11.93
CA ASN A 23 7.77 11.97 13.29
C ASN A 23 6.72 10.92 13.70
N PHE A 24 6.35 10.04 12.77
CA PHE A 24 5.48 8.91 13.08
C PHE A 24 6.19 7.93 14.01
N SER A 25 5.43 7.21 14.84
CA SER A 25 6.01 6.19 15.72
C SER A 25 6.69 5.09 14.90
N LYS A 26 7.78 4.51 15.43
CA LYS A 26 8.47 3.36 14.80
C LYS A 26 7.51 2.21 14.49
N ARG A 27 6.52 1.99 15.36
CA ARG A 27 5.47 0.97 15.17
C ARG A 27 4.61 1.31 13.95
N THR A 28 4.11 2.54 13.87
CA THR A 28 3.27 2.99 12.75
C THR A 28 4.03 2.92 11.44
N ILE A 29 5.28 3.38 11.40
CA ILE A 29 6.14 3.29 10.20
C ILE A 29 6.24 1.83 9.74
N LYS A 30 6.59 0.92 10.65
CA LYS A 30 6.69 -0.51 10.33
C LYS A 30 5.38 -1.07 9.77
N THR A 31 4.26 -0.84 10.46
CA THR A 31 2.95 -1.33 10.05
C THR A 31 2.54 -0.78 8.69
N TYR A 32 2.64 0.54 8.48
CA TYR A 32 2.19 1.17 7.25
C TYR A 32 3.07 0.80 6.05
N THR A 33 4.39 0.70 6.24
CA THR A 33 5.29 0.19 5.19
C THR A 33 4.95 -1.26 4.82
N GLN A 34 4.69 -2.13 5.80
CA GLN A 34 4.30 -3.52 5.54
C GLN A 34 2.98 -3.65 4.79
N ILE A 35 2.01 -2.78 5.09
CA ILE A 35 0.73 -2.72 4.37
C ILE A 35 0.96 -2.32 2.91
N VAL A 36 1.71 -1.25 2.66
CA VAL A 36 1.96 -0.78 1.29
C VAL A 36 2.73 -1.82 0.48
N ILE A 37 3.71 -2.50 1.09
CA ILE A 37 4.40 -3.64 0.45
C ILE A 37 3.41 -4.74 0.05
N GLN A 38 2.49 -5.13 0.94
CA GLN A 38 1.47 -6.14 0.63
C GLN A 38 0.56 -5.69 -0.52
N PHE A 39 0.10 -4.44 -0.51
CA PHE A 39 -0.74 -3.88 -1.57
C PHE A 39 0.00 -3.86 -2.92
N VAL A 40 1.23 -3.37 -2.94
CA VAL A 40 2.06 -3.32 -4.16
C VAL A 40 2.31 -4.71 -4.70
N ASN A 41 2.62 -5.69 -3.84
CA ASN A 41 2.83 -7.07 -4.24
C ASN A 41 1.55 -7.71 -4.79
N TRP A 42 0.41 -7.50 -4.12
CA TRP A 42 -0.89 -7.96 -4.63
C TRP A 42 -1.18 -7.37 -6.00
N TRP A 43 -0.95 -6.07 -6.19
CA TRP A 43 -1.19 -5.40 -7.45
C TRP A 43 -0.26 -5.91 -8.57
N LYS A 44 0.99 -6.24 -8.27
CA LYS A 44 1.91 -6.87 -9.24
C LYS A 44 1.40 -8.20 -9.80
N LEU A 45 0.60 -8.93 -9.02
CA LEU A 45 0.07 -10.25 -9.42
C LEU A 45 -1.13 -10.17 -10.35
N LEU A 46 -1.72 -8.98 -10.57
CA LEU A 46 -2.96 -8.88 -11.33
C LEU A 46 -2.81 -9.10 -12.84
N GLU A 47 -1.60 -9.21 -13.40
CA GLU A 47 -1.28 -9.40 -14.85
C GLU A 47 -1.96 -8.39 -15.83
N GLU A 48 -2.82 -7.50 -15.34
CA GLU A 48 -3.48 -6.45 -16.08
C GLU A 48 -2.44 -5.35 -16.44
N GLU A 49 -2.52 -4.84 -17.69
CA GLU A 49 -1.90 -3.57 -18.16
C GLU A 49 -1.96 -2.52 -17.06
N PRO A 50 -1.01 -1.57 -16.95
CA PRO A 50 -0.87 -0.70 -15.79
C PRO A 50 -2.18 0.05 -15.53
N LEU A 51 -3.01 -0.52 -14.66
CA LEU A 51 -4.20 0.13 -14.17
C LEU A 51 -3.70 1.38 -13.50
N ASN A 52 -3.96 2.54 -14.11
CA ASN A 52 -3.74 3.79 -13.43
C ASN A 52 -4.38 3.67 -12.04
N MET A 53 -3.61 4.08 -11.03
CA MET A 53 -4.05 4.03 -9.64
C MET A 53 -5.45 4.61 -9.54
N SER A 54 -6.41 3.82 -9.06
CA SER A 54 -7.80 4.26 -8.98
C SER A 54 -8.43 3.78 -7.68
N ASP A 55 -9.48 4.49 -7.25
CA ASP A 55 -10.30 4.06 -6.12
C ASP A 55 -10.87 2.65 -6.34
N ASP A 56 -11.06 2.24 -7.60
CA ASP A 56 -11.49 0.88 -7.95
C ASP A 56 -10.45 -0.19 -7.59
N LEU A 57 -9.18 0.04 -7.94
CA LEU A 57 -8.07 -0.86 -7.60
C LEU A 57 -7.95 -1.02 -6.08
N VAL A 58 -8.03 0.08 -5.33
CA VAL A 58 -7.98 0.06 -3.85
C VAL A 58 -9.17 -0.69 -3.29
N ARG A 59 -10.38 -0.47 -3.84
CA ARG A 59 -11.59 -1.19 -3.41
C ARG A 59 -11.47 -2.69 -3.65
N ARG A 60 -10.99 -3.11 -4.83
CA ARG A 60 -10.73 -4.53 -5.16
C ARG A 60 -9.78 -5.16 -4.14
N TYR A 61 -8.71 -4.46 -3.78
CA TYR A 61 -7.79 -4.94 -2.73
C TYR A 61 -8.50 -5.11 -1.39
N LEU A 62 -9.20 -4.07 -0.89
CA LEU A 62 -9.82 -4.14 0.42
C LEU A 62 -10.92 -5.21 0.51
N LEU A 63 -11.68 -5.44 -0.55
CA LEU A 63 -12.62 -6.55 -0.64
C LEU A 63 -11.90 -7.90 -0.56
N GLN A 64 -10.81 -8.08 -1.30
CA GLN A 64 -9.98 -9.29 -1.21
C GLN A 64 -9.40 -9.51 0.20
N ARG A 65 -9.08 -8.44 0.94
CA ARG A 65 -8.65 -8.52 2.33
C ARG A 65 -9.76 -9.02 3.26
N PHE A 66 -11.00 -8.58 3.05
CA PHE A 66 -12.16 -9.13 3.76
C PHE A 66 -12.43 -10.59 3.39
N ASP A 67 -12.32 -10.96 2.11
CA ASP A 67 -12.51 -12.34 1.64
C ASP A 67 -11.48 -13.31 2.26
N ASN A 68 -10.29 -12.80 2.59
CA ASN A 68 -9.26 -13.55 3.33
C ASN A 68 -9.53 -13.67 4.84
N GLY A 69 -10.67 -13.16 5.34
CA GLY A 69 -11.09 -13.28 6.74
C GLY A 69 -10.47 -12.27 7.71
N LEU A 70 -9.89 -11.17 7.21
CA LEU A 70 -9.35 -10.13 8.08
C LEU A 70 -10.46 -9.31 8.73
N ASP A 71 -10.22 -8.91 9.99
CA ASP A 71 -11.15 -8.06 10.73
C ASP A 71 -11.21 -6.63 10.18
N TRP A 72 -12.29 -5.94 10.53
CA TRP A 72 -12.55 -4.57 10.09
C TRP A 72 -11.43 -3.59 10.49
N GLN A 73 -10.84 -3.75 11.68
CA GLN A 73 -9.76 -2.88 12.16
C GLN A 73 -8.49 -3.01 11.31
N THR A 74 -8.18 -4.24 10.88
CA THR A 74 -7.06 -4.57 10.01
C THR A 74 -7.28 -3.98 8.62
N VAL A 75 -8.45 -4.21 8.01
CA VAL A 75 -8.75 -3.65 6.68
C VAL A 75 -8.84 -2.11 6.70
N ASN A 76 -9.30 -1.51 7.80
CA ASN A 76 -9.29 -0.06 7.96
C ASN A 76 -7.86 0.51 8.08
N SER A 77 -6.95 -0.23 8.71
CA SER A 77 -5.53 0.11 8.73
C SER A 77 -4.91 0.00 7.33
N ASP A 78 -5.31 -1.03 6.57
CA ASP A 78 -4.92 -1.19 5.16
C ASP A 78 -5.32 0.06 4.35
N TYR A 79 -6.59 0.44 4.41
CA TYR A 79 -7.12 1.65 3.76
C TYR A 79 -6.35 2.91 4.15
N SER A 80 -6.14 3.13 5.45
CA SER A 80 -5.52 4.36 5.97
C SER A 80 -4.07 4.52 5.50
N ALA A 81 -3.29 3.43 5.51
CA ALA A 81 -1.91 3.46 5.07
C ALA A 81 -1.81 3.66 3.56
N ILE A 82 -2.63 2.94 2.78
CA ILE A 82 -2.68 3.05 1.31
C ILE A 82 -3.09 4.47 0.89
N GLN A 83 -4.15 5.03 1.49
CA GLN A 83 -4.57 6.40 1.20
C GLN A 83 -3.48 7.41 1.56
N LYS A 84 -2.81 7.22 2.70
CA LYS A 84 -1.75 8.14 3.13
C LYS A 84 -0.52 8.04 2.24
N TRP A 85 -0.18 6.85 1.74
CA TRP A 85 0.86 6.66 0.74
C TRP A 85 0.55 7.46 -0.53
N PHE A 86 -0.62 7.26 -1.14
CA PHE A 86 -1.01 8.00 -2.36
C PHE A 86 -1.03 9.51 -2.22
N LYS A 87 -1.39 10.03 -1.05
CA LYS A 87 -1.46 11.47 -0.83
C LYS A 87 -0.10 12.13 -0.68
N ASN A 88 0.96 11.38 -0.42
CA ASN A 88 2.24 11.93 0.04
C ASN A 88 3.47 11.39 -0.72
N VAL A 89 3.27 10.45 -1.63
CA VAL A 89 4.27 9.87 -2.54
C VAL A 89 3.62 9.79 -3.91
#